data_AF-A0A239HJX9-F1
#
_entry.id   AF-A0A239HJX9-F1
#
_cell.length_a   1.000
_cell.length_b   1.000
_cell.length_c   1.000
_cell.angle_alpha   90.00
_cell.angle_beta   90.00
_cell.angle_gamma   90.00
#
_symmetry.space_group_name_H-M   'P 1'
#
loop_
_entity.id
_entity.type
_entity.pdbx_description
1 polymer ?
#
loop_
_entity_poly.entity_id
_entity_poly.type
_entity_poly.pdbx_seq_one_letter_code
_entity_poly.pdbx_strand_id
1 'polypeptide(L)'
;MLWEMVEWQRNPMEFVEIKGISKRRKRPVILTVEQFFLILPLIPQPYRMMALLAQCSGLRVEEVLALEKPDIHFQKLSMQIVRAVVHGRLKLVKTEYSEDELPLDPDLAAILLDFIREAERDALAKLGDEGAGVIESDLLFVSPMTGRHFHASPIGQDYIRPAGCCLVDCPNCGAVAGEWCKTDFPVPNGKRLPLHDERWDAAAKYGSIGWHTFRHTYRSWLDETGAPMGVQQKLMRHAQISTTMNVYGNALMEAKR
;
A
#
# COMPACT_ATOMS: atom_id res chain seq x y z
N MET A 1 24.19 23.70 25.71
CA MET A 1 23.59 24.18 24.45
C MET A 1 22.88 25.49 24.76
N LEU A 2 23.26 26.58 24.08
CA LEU A 2 22.96 27.97 24.44
C LEU A 2 21.53 28.42 24.00
N TRP A 3 20.51 27.57 24.17
CA TRP A 3 19.14 27.83 23.67
C TRP A 3 18.13 28.24 24.76
N GLU A 4 18.55 28.29 26.02
CA GLU A 4 17.67 28.57 27.17
C GLU A 4 17.66 30.05 27.63
N MET A 5 18.32 30.96 26.90
CA MET A 5 18.43 32.40 27.27
C MET A 5 17.76 33.35 26.26
N VAL A 6 16.66 32.94 25.63
CA VAL A 6 15.85 33.84 24.79
C VAL A 6 14.39 33.72 25.22
N GLU A 7 13.87 34.77 25.87
CA GLU A 7 12.43 34.93 26.09
C GLU A 7 11.75 35.19 24.74
N TRP A 8 11.34 34.13 24.05
CA TRP A 8 10.56 34.23 22.83
C TRP A 8 9.16 34.75 23.18
N GLN A 9 8.97 36.06 23.21
CA GLN A 9 7.65 36.67 23.38
C GLN A 9 6.70 36.35 22.20
N ARG A 10 7.22 35.89 21.05
CA ARG A 10 6.43 35.49 19.87
C ARG A 10 7.17 34.50 18.96
N ASN A 11 6.44 33.64 18.27
CA ASN A 11 7.02 32.67 17.32
C ASN A 11 7.58 33.38 16.08
N PRO A 12 8.90 33.33 15.81
CA PRO A 12 9.52 34.03 14.68
C PRO A 12 9.07 33.52 13.30
N MET A 13 8.50 32.31 13.24
CA MET A 13 7.95 31.74 11.99
C MET A 13 6.57 32.31 11.62
N GLU A 14 5.91 33.05 12.52
CA GLU A 14 4.56 33.60 12.29
C GLU A 14 4.52 34.60 11.12
N PHE A 15 5.64 35.27 10.83
CA PHE A 15 5.75 36.28 9.76
C PHE A 15 6.37 35.75 8.47
N VAL A 16 6.71 34.45 8.41
CA VAL A 16 7.34 33.85 7.23
C VAL A 16 6.25 33.38 6.26
N GLU A 17 5.78 34.30 5.41
CA GLU A 17 4.97 33.96 4.24
C GLU A 17 5.87 33.69 3.04
N ILE A 18 5.95 32.43 2.60
CA ILE A 18 6.69 32.09 1.38
C ILE A 18 5.80 32.37 0.16
N LYS A 19 5.93 33.58 -0.39
CA LYS A 19 5.22 34.01 -1.59
C LYS A 19 5.63 33.16 -2.80
N GLY A 20 4.66 32.73 -3.59
CA GLY A 20 4.90 31.93 -4.81
C GLY A 20 4.91 30.41 -4.62
N ILE A 21 4.80 29.89 -3.38
CA ILE A 21 4.55 28.46 -3.17
C ILE A 21 3.06 28.18 -3.36
N SER A 22 2.64 27.93 -4.60
CA SER A 22 1.52 27.00 -4.76
C SER A 22 2.05 25.64 -4.30
N LYS A 23 1.48 25.05 -3.24
CA LYS A 23 1.71 23.62 -3.00
C LYS A 23 1.12 22.90 -4.20
N ARG A 24 1.92 22.65 -5.25
CA ARG A 24 1.51 21.90 -6.43
C ARG A 24 1.29 20.46 -5.98
N ARG A 25 0.10 20.20 -5.42
CA ARG A 25 -0.34 18.85 -5.07
C ARG A 25 -0.52 18.11 -6.39
N LYS A 26 0.43 17.24 -6.74
CA LYS A 26 0.21 16.28 -7.84
C LYS A 26 -1.06 15.51 -7.50
N ARG A 27 -1.99 15.44 -8.46
CA ARG A 27 -3.22 14.67 -8.27
C ARG A 27 -2.84 13.21 -8.01
N PRO A 28 -3.46 12.53 -7.04
CA PRO A 28 -3.18 11.13 -6.79
C PRO A 28 -3.53 10.33 -8.05
N VAL A 29 -2.70 9.33 -8.36
CA VAL A 29 -3.02 8.36 -9.40
C VAL A 29 -4.10 7.43 -8.83
N ILE A 30 -5.19 7.27 -9.57
CA ILE A 30 -6.27 6.33 -9.31
C ILE A 30 -6.23 5.28 -10.41
N LEU A 31 -6.29 4.00 -10.03
CA LEU A 31 -6.29 2.88 -10.97
C LEU A 31 -7.72 2.50 -11.35
N THR A 32 -7.93 2.10 -12.59
CA THR A 32 -9.16 1.36 -12.95
C THR A 32 -9.07 -0.08 -12.46
N VAL A 33 -10.19 -0.79 -12.46
CA VAL A 33 -10.25 -2.20 -12.06
C VAL A 33 -9.33 -3.03 -12.98
N GLU A 34 -9.39 -2.81 -14.28
CA GLU A 34 -8.56 -3.50 -15.28
C GLU A 34 -7.08 -3.21 -15.06
N GLN A 35 -6.71 -1.95 -14.80
CA GLN A 35 -5.33 -1.58 -14.50
C GLN A 35 -4.81 -2.28 -13.24
N PHE A 36 -5.64 -2.36 -12.20
CA PHE A 36 -5.25 -3.07 -10.98
C PHE A 36 -5.01 -4.56 -11.26
N PHE A 37 -5.88 -5.21 -12.03
CA PHE A 37 -5.70 -6.61 -12.41
C PHE A 37 -4.52 -6.86 -13.36
N LEU A 38 -4.09 -5.87 -14.16
CA LEU A 38 -2.87 -5.97 -14.96
C LEU A 38 -1.59 -5.93 -14.12
N ILE A 39 -1.54 -5.11 -13.06
CA ILE A 39 -0.33 -4.98 -12.22
C ILE A 39 -0.21 -6.09 -11.17
N LEU A 40 -1.33 -6.61 -10.66
CA LEU A 40 -1.35 -7.59 -9.58
C LEU A 40 -0.52 -8.86 -9.89
N PRO A 41 -0.62 -9.51 -11.08
CA PRO A 41 0.17 -10.69 -11.40
C PRO A 41 1.67 -10.39 -11.59
N LEU A 42 2.05 -9.14 -11.89
CA LEU A 42 3.45 -8.74 -12.04
C LEU A 42 4.20 -8.73 -10.70
N ILE A 43 3.47 -8.49 -9.60
CA ILE A 43 4.02 -8.45 -8.24
C ILE A 43 4.15 -9.89 -7.73
N PRO A 44 5.33 -10.30 -7.20
CA PRO A 44 5.51 -11.63 -6.64
C PRO A 44 4.90 -11.76 -5.23
N GLN A 45 4.63 -13.01 -4.80
CA GLN A 45 4.26 -13.28 -3.41
C GLN A 45 5.45 -13.04 -2.48
N PRO A 46 5.22 -12.58 -1.22
CA PRO A 46 3.92 -12.28 -0.59
C PRO A 46 3.40 -10.85 -0.86
N TYR A 47 4.15 -10.03 -1.61
CA TYR A 47 3.82 -8.62 -1.83
C TYR A 47 2.53 -8.41 -2.63
N ARG A 48 2.20 -9.37 -3.50
CA ARG A 48 0.93 -9.40 -4.22
C ARG A 48 -0.26 -9.44 -3.26
N MET A 49 -0.21 -10.32 -2.27
CA MET A 49 -1.26 -10.41 -1.24
C MET A 49 -1.36 -9.12 -0.42
N MET A 50 -0.22 -8.50 -0.08
CA MET A 50 -0.21 -7.20 0.61
C MET A 50 -0.87 -6.10 -0.23
N ALA A 51 -0.58 -6.05 -1.54
CA ALA A 51 -1.19 -5.08 -2.45
C ALA A 51 -2.70 -5.29 -2.60
N LEU A 52 -3.13 -6.56 -2.71
CA LEU A 52 -4.54 -6.93 -2.75
C LEU A 52 -5.28 -6.49 -1.48
N LEU A 53 -4.73 -6.82 -0.29
CA LEU A 53 -5.30 -6.35 0.97
C LEU A 53 -5.39 -4.82 1.01
N ALA A 54 -4.30 -4.10 0.69
CA ALA A 54 -4.30 -2.64 0.71
C ALA A 54 -5.36 -2.04 -0.23
N GLN A 55 -5.55 -2.62 -1.42
CA GLN A 55 -6.53 -2.17 -2.41
C GLN A 55 -7.98 -2.49 -2.01
N CYS A 56 -8.26 -3.64 -1.40
CA CYS A 56 -9.63 -4.04 -1.07
C CYS A 56 -10.12 -3.54 0.30
N SER A 57 -9.20 -3.17 1.19
CA SER A 57 -9.52 -2.73 2.56
C SER A 57 -9.17 -1.27 2.84
N GLY A 58 -8.42 -0.61 1.95
CA GLY A 58 -7.99 0.78 2.14
C GLY A 58 -6.95 0.98 3.24
N LEU A 59 -6.37 -0.08 3.79
CA LEU A 59 -5.36 0.01 4.86
C LEU A 59 -4.11 0.76 4.42
N ARG A 60 -3.44 1.43 5.37
CA ARG A 60 -2.10 1.97 5.13
C ARG A 60 -1.11 0.81 5.07
N VAL A 61 -0.06 0.95 4.27
CA VAL A 61 0.98 -0.10 4.19
C VAL A 61 1.57 -0.44 5.56
N GLU A 62 1.77 0.54 6.43
CA GLU A 62 2.27 0.30 7.78
C GLU A 62 1.32 -0.56 8.63
N GLU A 63 0.01 -0.46 8.40
CA GLU A 63 -1.02 -1.29 9.05
C GLU A 63 -1.04 -2.69 8.43
N VAL A 64 -0.96 -2.81 7.10
CA VAL A 64 -0.89 -4.10 6.39
C VAL A 64 0.33 -4.92 6.84
N LEU A 65 1.48 -4.28 6.97
CA LEU A 65 2.73 -4.92 7.39
C LEU A 65 2.74 -5.31 8.88
N ALA A 66 1.84 -4.74 9.68
CA ALA A 66 1.72 -5.00 11.11
C ALA A 66 0.58 -5.97 11.45
N LEU A 67 -0.18 -6.42 10.45
CA LEU A 67 -1.35 -7.27 10.66
C LEU A 67 -0.94 -8.63 11.22
N GLU A 68 -1.60 -9.06 12.30
CA GLU A 68 -1.38 -10.37 12.91
C GLU A 68 -2.56 -11.29 12.59
N LYS A 69 -2.30 -12.60 12.48
CA LYS A 69 -3.32 -13.63 12.20
C LYS A 69 -4.47 -13.63 13.21
N PRO A 70 -4.25 -13.46 14.53
CA PRO A 70 -5.33 -13.43 15.52
C PRO A 70 -6.28 -12.24 15.36
N ASP A 71 -5.85 -11.17 14.69
CA ASP A 71 -6.66 -9.98 14.47
C ASP A 71 -7.69 -10.16 13.32
N ILE A 72 -7.66 -11.31 12.62
CA ILE A 72 -8.55 -11.62 11.48
C ILE A 72 -9.58 -12.66 11.89
N HIS A 73 -10.86 -12.30 11.77
CA HIS A 73 -11.99 -13.14 12.15
C HIS A 73 -12.72 -13.66 10.91
N PHE A 74 -12.24 -14.76 10.34
CA PHE A 74 -12.78 -15.34 9.09
C PHE A 74 -14.27 -15.73 9.18
N GLN A 75 -14.77 -16.19 10.34
CA GLN A 75 -16.18 -16.54 10.50
C GLN A 75 -17.10 -15.31 10.57
N LYS A 76 -16.61 -14.22 11.18
CA LYS A 76 -17.34 -12.96 11.29
C LYS A 76 -17.17 -12.07 10.06
N LEU A 77 -16.22 -12.41 9.18
CA LEU A 77 -15.82 -11.58 8.06
C LEU A 77 -15.45 -10.17 8.52
N SER A 78 -14.62 -10.08 9.55
CA SER A 78 -14.11 -8.82 10.08
C SER A 78 -12.63 -8.92 10.47
N MET A 79 -11.95 -7.80 10.54
CA MET A 79 -10.57 -7.70 11.03
C MET A 79 -10.38 -6.47 11.90
N GLN A 80 -9.52 -6.59 12.91
CA GLN A 80 -9.14 -5.51 13.80
C GLN A 80 -7.76 -4.98 13.41
N ILE A 81 -7.59 -3.67 13.46
CA ILE A 81 -6.34 -3.03 13.05
C ILE A 81 -5.80 -2.23 14.21
N VAL A 82 -5.01 -2.91 15.03
CA VAL A 82 -4.54 -2.38 16.32
C VAL A 82 -3.06 -1.95 16.29
N ARG A 83 -2.31 -2.35 15.26
CA ARG A 83 -0.86 -2.10 15.11
C ARG A 83 -0.51 -1.43 13.78
N ALA A 84 0.63 -0.75 13.76
CA ALA A 84 1.29 -0.24 12.56
C ALA A 84 2.82 -0.31 12.70
N VAL A 85 3.53 -0.57 11.60
CA VAL A 85 4.99 -0.53 11.54
C VAL A 85 5.45 0.91 11.26
N VAL A 86 6.02 1.58 12.26
CA VAL A 86 6.54 2.95 12.11
C VAL A 86 8.03 2.95 12.40
N HIS A 87 8.85 3.40 11.43
CA HIS A 87 10.31 3.36 11.51
C HIS A 87 10.88 1.96 11.87
N GLY A 88 10.28 0.90 11.31
CA GLY A 88 10.71 -0.49 11.53
C GLY A 88 10.39 -1.04 12.92
N ARG A 89 9.45 -0.41 13.64
CA ARG A 89 8.97 -0.87 14.95
C ARG A 89 7.46 -1.00 14.93
N LEU A 90 6.95 -2.09 15.49
CA LEU A 90 5.53 -2.24 15.75
C LEU A 90 5.12 -1.24 16.84
N LYS A 91 4.09 -0.46 16.54
CA LYS A 91 3.45 0.45 17.48
C LYS A 91 1.95 0.21 17.44
N LEU A 92 1.29 0.41 18.57
CA LEU A 92 -0.16 0.49 18.59
C LEU A 92 -0.61 1.73 17.80
N VAL A 93 -1.68 1.59 17.03
CA VAL A 93 -2.30 2.74 16.38
C VAL A 93 -2.93 3.66 17.43
N LYS A 94 -3.12 4.93 17.08
CA LYS A 94 -3.77 5.90 17.97
C LYS A 94 -5.19 5.40 18.29
N THR A 95 -5.50 5.36 19.58
CA THR A 95 -6.61 4.59 20.20
C THR A 95 -8.01 4.97 19.72
N GLU A 96 -8.22 6.16 19.16
CA GLU A 96 -9.55 6.63 18.74
C GLU A 96 -10.17 5.85 17.56
N TYR A 97 -9.37 5.17 16.72
CA TYR A 97 -9.84 4.47 15.50
C TYR A 97 -9.57 2.95 15.53
N SER A 98 -8.95 2.43 16.59
CA SER A 98 -8.66 1.01 16.76
C SER A 98 -9.85 0.18 17.22
N GLU A 99 -10.91 0.81 17.72
CA GLU A 99 -12.09 0.09 18.23
C GLU A 99 -13.07 -0.34 17.12
N ASP A 100 -13.01 0.29 15.94
CA ASP A 100 -13.88 -0.08 14.83
C ASP A 100 -13.33 -1.28 14.05
N GLU A 101 -14.06 -2.39 14.09
CA GLU A 101 -13.81 -3.55 13.22
C GLU A 101 -14.01 -3.17 11.75
N LEU A 102 -13.09 -3.61 10.91
CA LEU A 102 -13.17 -3.42 9.46
C LEU A 102 -13.82 -4.67 8.84
N PRO A 103 -14.92 -4.52 8.07
CA PRO A 103 -15.52 -5.66 7.38
C PRO A 103 -14.54 -6.21 6.34
N LEU A 104 -14.51 -7.54 6.23
CA LEU A 104 -13.72 -8.29 5.27
C LEU A 104 -14.66 -8.89 4.23
N ASP A 105 -14.38 -8.68 2.96
CA ASP A 105 -15.15 -9.29 1.88
C ASP A 105 -14.98 -10.83 1.90
N PRO A 106 -16.05 -11.63 1.67
CA PRO A 106 -15.97 -13.10 1.69
C PRO A 106 -14.94 -13.68 0.72
N ASP A 107 -14.82 -13.11 -0.48
CA ASP A 107 -13.89 -13.61 -1.49
C ASP A 107 -12.46 -13.28 -1.09
N LEU A 108 -12.23 -12.07 -0.56
CA LEU A 108 -10.94 -11.69 -0.01
C LEU A 108 -10.55 -12.56 1.20
N ALA A 109 -11.52 -12.90 2.06
CA ALA A 109 -11.31 -13.77 3.20
C ALA A 109 -10.89 -15.18 2.77
N ALA A 110 -11.52 -15.73 1.72
CA ALA A 110 -11.16 -17.02 1.15
C ALA A 110 -9.73 -17.00 0.57
N ILE A 111 -9.41 -16.01 -0.25
CA ILE A 111 -8.06 -15.84 -0.84
C ILE A 111 -6.99 -15.70 0.25
N LEU A 112 -7.29 -14.92 1.29
CA LEU A 112 -6.37 -14.70 2.40
C LEU A 112 -6.15 -15.97 3.23
N LEU A 113 -7.21 -16.76 3.48
CA LEU A 113 -7.11 -18.02 4.20
C LEU A 113 -6.26 -19.04 3.44
N ASP A 114 -6.44 -19.14 2.12
CA ASP A 114 -5.64 -20.03 1.28
C ASP A 114 -4.18 -19.59 1.22
N PHE A 115 -3.91 -18.28 1.14
CA PHE A 115 -2.57 -17.73 1.27
C PHE A 115 -1.90 -18.12 2.59
N ILE A 116 -2.61 -18.02 3.73
CA ILE A 116 -2.08 -18.40 5.04
C ILE A 116 -1.71 -19.89 5.06
N ARG A 117 -2.60 -20.75 4.56
CA ARG A 117 -2.37 -22.19 4.48
C ARG A 117 -1.16 -22.54 3.61
N GLU A 118 -1.00 -21.87 2.47
CA GLU A 118 0.17 -22.03 1.60
C GLU A 118 1.45 -21.60 2.30
N ALA A 119 1.46 -20.42 2.91
CA ALA A 119 2.62 -19.91 3.63
C ALA A 119 3.04 -20.81 4.79
N GLU A 120 2.09 -21.39 5.52
CA GLU A 120 2.34 -22.33 6.61
C GLU A 120 2.89 -23.66 6.11
N ARG A 121 2.37 -24.19 4.99
CA ARG A 121 2.92 -25.38 4.33
C ARG A 121 4.36 -25.16 3.87
N ASP A 122 4.63 -24.02 3.24
CA ASP A 122 5.98 -23.67 2.77
C ASP A 122 6.96 -23.49 3.94
N ALA A 123 6.50 -22.93 5.06
CA ALA A 123 7.30 -22.81 6.28
C ALA A 123 7.61 -24.20 6.88
N LEU A 124 6.62 -25.09 6.96
CA LEU A 124 6.80 -26.45 7.46
C LEU A 124 7.73 -27.29 6.57
N ALA A 125 7.63 -27.14 5.25
CA ALA A 125 8.52 -27.84 4.31
C ALA A 125 10.00 -27.44 4.51
N LYS A 126 10.28 -26.17 4.80
CA LYS A 126 11.64 -25.67 5.04
C LYS A 126 12.21 -26.12 6.39
N LEU A 127 11.35 -26.33 7.39
CA LEU A 127 11.74 -26.86 8.71
C LEU A 127 12.22 -28.32 8.66
N GLY A 128 11.85 -29.08 7.62
CA GLY A 128 12.26 -30.47 7.44
C GLY A 128 13.73 -30.67 7.03
N ASP A 129 14.38 -29.63 6.50
CA ASP A 129 15.72 -29.73 5.88
C ASP A 129 16.85 -29.14 6.74
N GLU A 130 16.55 -28.14 7.58
CA GLU A 130 17.54 -27.53 8.47
C GLU A 130 16.87 -27.18 9.80
N GLY A 131 17.53 -27.49 10.93
CA GLY A 131 17.08 -27.19 12.29
C GLY A 131 17.03 -25.70 12.65
N ALA A 132 16.50 -24.87 11.75
CA ALA A 132 16.17 -23.48 11.98
C ALA A 132 14.98 -23.43 12.95
N GLY A 133 15.23 -22.95 14.16
CA GLY A 133 14.19 -22.78 15.18
C GLY A 133 12.99 -22.01 14.63
N VAL A 134 11.79 -22.52 14.94
CA VAL A 134 10.52 -21.89 14.57
C VAL A 134 10.51 -20.46 15.11
N ILE A 135 10.50 -19.47 14.20
CA ILE A 135 10.15 -18.11 14.58
C ILE A 135 8.63 -18.12 14.69
N GLU A 136 8.13 -18.50 15.86
CA GLU A 136 6.72 -18.42 16.19
C GLU A 136 6.34 -16.93 16.17
N SER A 137 5.62 -16.54 15.12
CA SER A 137 5.22 -15.17 14.90
C SER A 137 3.76 -15.13 14.50
N ASP A 138 3.00 -14.33 15.23
CA ASP A 138 1.60 -14.07 14.92
C ASP A 138 1.44 -13.16 13.69
N LEU A 139 2.53 -12.57 13.18
CA LEU A 139 2.48 -11.71 12.00
C LEU A 139 1.94 -12.50 10.79
N LEU A 140 1.01 -11.87 10.06
CA LEU A 140 0.50 -12.41 8.81
C LEU A 140 1.59 -12.47 7.74
N PHE A 141 2.45 -11.45 7.69
CA PHE A 141 3.53 -11.33 6.72
C PHE A 141 4.90 -11.29 7.41
N VAL A 142 5.54 -12.45 7.47
CA VAL A 142 6.88 -12.61 8.05
C VAL A 142 7.93 -12.62 6.95
N SER A 143 8.95 -11.78 7.10
CA SER A 143 10.14 -11.82 6.26
C SER A 143 10.93 -13.10 6.53
N PRO A 144 11.18 -13.96 5.52
CA PRO A 144 11.93 -15.19 5.70
C PRO A 144 13.40 -14.93 6.09
N MET A 145 13.93 -13.75 5.81
CA MET A 145 15.31 -13.39 6.13
C MET A 145 15.50 -12.92 7.56
N THR A 146 14.50 -12.25 8.14
CA THR A 146 14.64 -11.56 9.42
C THR A 146 13.69 -12.08 10.51
N GLY A 147 12.67 -12.87 10.13
CA GLY A 147 11.61 -13.29 11.05
C GLY A 147 10.71 -12.16 11.54
N ARG A 148 10.79 -10.98 10.90
CA ARG A 148 10.07 -9.75 11.30
C ARG A 148 9.22 -9.24 10.13
N HIS A 149 8.48 -8.16 10.37
CA HIS A 149 7.74 -7.46 9.33
C HIS A 149 8.66 -6.99 8.18
N PHE A 150 8.07 -6.84 6.99
CA PHE A 150 8.78 -6.29 5.84
C PHE A 150 8.97 -4.77 5.93
N HIS A 151 9.87 -4.23 5.11
CA HIS A 151 10.00 -2.79 4.90
C HIS A 151 9.20 -2.34 3.67
N ALA A 152 8.34 -1.34 3.84
CA ALA A 152 7.49 -0.84 2.76
C ALA A 152 8.27 -0.26 1.57
N SER A 153 9.38 0.45 1.84
CA SER A 153 10.11 1.20 0.80
C SER A 153 10.74 0.29 -0.26
N PRO A 154 11.52 -0.75 0.08
CA PRO A 154 12.04 -1.69 -0.92
C PRO A 154 10.94 -2.32 -1.77
N ILE A 155 9.84 -2.77 -1.15
CA ILE A 155 8.73 -3.39 -1.90
C ILE A 155 8.12 -2.41 -2.91
N GLY A 156 7.94 -1.15 -2.49
CA GLY A 156 7.43 -0.09 -3.33
C GLY A 156 8.34 0.22 -4.52
N GLN A 157 9.65 0.27 -4.28
CA GLN A 157 10.66 0.61 -5.29
C GLN A 157 10.93 -0.53 -6.28
N ASP A 158 11.01 -1.76 -5.77
CA ASP A 158 11.49 -2.90 -6.55
C ASP A 158 10.37 -3.63 -7.29
N TYR A 159 9.13 -3.58 -6.78
CA TYR A 159 8.02 -4.37 -7.35
C TYR A 159 6.82 -3.51 -7.76
N ILE A 160 6.35 -2.60 -6.91
CA ILE A 160 5.09 -1.87 -7.18
C ILE A 160 5.28 -0.77 -8.23
N ARG A 161 6.31 0.09 -8.09
CA ARG A 161 6.61 1.14 -9.07
C ARG A 161 6.90 0.57 -10.45
N PRO A 162 7.76 -0.46 -10.60
CA PRO A 162 8.03 -1.05 -11.89
C PRO A 162 6.79 -1.73 -12.49
N ALA A 163 5.99 -2.44 -11.68
CA ALA A 163 4.72 -3.00 -12.15
C ALA A 163 3.76 -1.91 -12.65
N GLY A 164 3.72 -0.75 -11.99
CA GLY A 164 2.96 0.41 -12.46
C GLY A 164 3.41 0.91 -13.83
N CYS A 165 4.71 0.88 -14.13
CA CYS A 165 5.23 1.24 -15.45
C CYS A 165 4.84 0.24 -16.53
N CYS A 166 4.53 -1.00 -16.16
CA CYS A 166 4.01 -2.01 -17.09
C CYS A 166 2.54 -1.78 -17.48
N LEU A 167 1.88 -0.70 -17.05
CA LEU A 167 0.54 -0.31 -17.52
C LEU A 167 0.52 0.33 -18.91
N VAL A 168 1.70 0.62 -19.47
CA VAL A 168 1.85 1.12 -20.84
C VAL A 168 2.69 0.15 -21.64
N ASP A 169 2.50 0.11 -22.95
CA ASP A 169 3.35 -0.68 -23.84
C ASP A 169 4.80 -0.18 -23.81
N CYS A 170 5.75 -1.09 -23.92
CA CYS A 170 7.16 -0.74 -23.97
C CYS A 170 7.54 -0.28 -25.39
N PRO A 171 7.99 0.97 -25.58
CA PRO A 171 8.39 1.45 -26.91
C PRO A 171 9.64 0.72 -27.45
N ASN A 172 10.50 0.21 -26.56
CA ASN A 172 11.76 -0.41 -26.94
C ASN A 172 11.62 -1.88 -27.35
N CYS A 173 10.98 -2.72 -26.54
CA CYS A 173 10.87 -4.17 -26.83
C CYS A 173 9.48 -4.65 -27.23
N GLY A 174 8.49 -3.75 -27.34
CA GLY A 174 7.13 -4.10 -27.75
C GLY A 174 6.36 -4.95 -26.74
N ALA A 175 6.82 -5.06 -25.49
CA ALA A 175 6.05 -5.71 -24.42
C ALA A 175 4.75 -4.93 -24.17
N VAL A 176 3.61 -5.61 -24.20
CA VAL A 176 2.30 -4.98 -24.02
C VAL A 176 2.04 -4.64 -22.55
N ALA A 177 1.01 -3.82 -22.31
CA ALA A 177 0.52 -3.55 -20.97
C ALA A 177 0.18 -4.85 -20.21
N GLY A 178 0.64 -4.94 -18.95
CA GLY A 178 0.49 -6.15 -18.13
C GLY A 178 1.59 -7.19 -18.31
N GLU A 179 2.61 -6.93 -19.14
CA GLU A 179 3.78 -7.80 -19.27
C GLU A 179 5.07 -7.09 -18.85
N TRP A 180 6.03 -7.84 -18.30
CA TRP A 180 7.37 -7.32 -18.07
C TRP A 180 8.11 -7.11 -19.40
N CYS A 181 9.05 -6.17 -19.41
CA CYS A 181 9.92 -5.98 -20.57
C CYS A 181 10.68 -7.27 -20.88
N LYS A 182 10.67 -7.66 -22.15
CA LYS A 182 11.55 -8.70 -22.69
C LYS A 182 12.95 -8.10 -22.76
N THR A 183 13.92 -8.69 -22.07
CA THR A 183 15.32 -8.26 -22.15
C THR A 183 16.20 -9.39 -22.65
N ASP A 184 17.10 -9.05 -23.57
CA ASP A 184 18.07 -9.98 -24.16
C ASP A 184 19.33 -10.17 -23.28
N PHE A 185 19.48 -9.38 -22.20
CA PHE A 185 20.68 -9.39 -21.34
C PHE A 185 20.36 -9.65 -19.85
N PRO A 186 21.25 -10.35 -19.12
CA PRO A 186 21.14 -10.50 -17.67
C PRO A 186 21.42 -9.16 -16.96
N VAL A 187 20.62 -8.86 -15.93
CA VAL A 187 20.82 -7.66 -15.10
C VAL A 187 22.15 -7.70 -14.33
N PRO A 188 22.89 -6.58 -14.21
CA PRO A 188 24.18 -6.54 -13.50
C PRO A 188 24.11 -6.99 -12.03
N ASN A 189 22.95 -6.86 -11.37
CA ASN A 189 22.80 -7.02 -9.92
C ASN A 189 22.03 -8.27 -9.47
N GLY A 190 21.68 -9.20 -10.38
CA GLY A 190 21.09 -10.50 -10.02
C GLY A 190 19.75 -10.47 -9.26
N LYS A 191 19.16 -9.30 -8.98
CA LYS A 191 17.84 -9.09 -8.38
C LYS A 191 16.97 -8.34 -9.40
N ARG A 192 15.77 -8.88 -9.69
CA ARG A 192 14.75 -8.46 -10.70
C ARG A 192 14.53 -6.93 -10.84
N LEU A 193 14.07 -6.33 -11.95
CA LEU A 193 13.70 -6.74 -13.32
C LEU A 193 13.96 -5.50 -14.22
N PRO A 194 14.68 -5.60 -15.35
CA PRO A 194 15.06 -4.43 -16.15
C PRO A 194 13.85 -3.94 -16.95
N LEU A 195 13.21 -2.87 -16.50
CA LEU A 195 12.42 -2.05 -17.41
C LEU A 195 13.37 -1.19 -18.23
N HIS A 196 13.13 -1.12 -19.53
CA HIS A 196 13.72 -0.12 -20.40
C HIS A 196 13.37 1.29 -19.91
N ASP A 197 14.35 2.20 -19.95
CA ASP A 197 14.20 3.60 -19.54
C ASP A 197 13.09 4.29 -20.35
N GLU A 198 12.93 3.94 -21.63
CA GLU A 198 11.87 4.44 -22.49
C GLU A 198 10.48 4.07 -21.96
N ARG A 199 10.33 2.92 -21.28
CA ARG A 199 9.05 2.54 -20.66
C ARG A 199 8.81 3.32 -19.37
N TRP A 200 9.86 3.64 -18.61
CA TRP A 200 9.75 4.53 -17.45
C TRP A 200 9.25 5.92 -17.86
N ASP A 201 9.81 6.47 -18.93
CA ASP A 201 9.41 7.76 -19.46
C ASP A 201 7.97 7.72 -20.02
N ALA A 202 7.63 6.66 -20.77
CA ALA A 202 6.30 6.47 -21.33
C ALA A 202 5.21 6.27 -20.26
N ALA A 203 5.55 5.68 -19.11
CA ALA A 203 4.60 5.43 -18.03
C ALA A 203 4.05 6.73 -17.41
N ALA A 204 4.75 7.85 -17.54
CA ALA A 204 4.35 9.17 -17.06
C ALA A 204 3.83 9.17 -15.61
N LYS A 205 2.51 9.28 -15.40
CA LYS A 205 1.91 9.27 -14.06
C LYS A 205 2.05 7.91 -13.37
N TYR A 206 2.05 6.81 -14.12
CA TYR A 206 2.07 5.45 -13.57
C TYR A 206 3.42 5.07 -12.95
N GLY A 207 4.51 5.74 -13.33
CA GLY A 207 5.81 5.60 -12.65
C GLY A 207 5.82 6.11 -11.20
N SER A 208 4.77 6.83 -10.78
CA SER A 208 4.59 7.29 -9.40
C SER A 208 3.68 6.39 -8.56
N ILE A 209 3.18 5.27 -9.10
CA ILE A 209 2.36 4.32 -8.36
C ILE A 209 3.13 3.79 -7.15
N GLY A 210 2.47 3.70 -6.01
CA GLY A 210 3.02 3.11 -4.79
C GLY A 210 1.92 2.73 -3.82
N TRP A 211 2.30 2.43 -2.58
CA TRP A 211 1.35 1.98 -1.55
C TRP A 211 0.16 2.92 -1.33
N HIS A 212 0.38 4.23 -1.35
CA HIS A 212 -0.71 5.20 -1.21
C HIS A 212 -1.66 5.23 -2.40
N THR A 213 -1.21 4.81 -3.59
CA THR A 213 -2.07 4.67 -4.77
C THR A 213 -3.20 3.70 -4.48
N PHE A 214 -2.94 2.52 -3.90
CA PHE A 214 -3.98 1.54 -3.59
C PHE A 214 -5.06 2.10 -2.67
N ARG A 215 -4.64 2.77 -1.61
CA ARG A 215 -5.56 3.42 -0.66
C ARG A 215 -6.36 4.55 -1.30
N HIS A 216 -5.74 5.35 -2.19
CA HIS A 216 -6.45 6.38 -2.93
C HIS A 216 -7.45 5.79 -3.93
N THR A 217 -7.06 4.71 -4.61
CA THR A 217 -7.91 3.99 -5.55
C THR A 217 -9.11 3.36 -4.85
N TYR A 218 -8.91 2.61 -3.77
CA TYR A 218 -9.99 2.02 -2.95
C TYR A 218 -11.03 3.07 -2.59
N ARG A 219 -10.55 4.23 -2.14
CA ARG A 219 -11.40 5.34 -1.76
C ARG A 219 -12.18 5.93 -2.95
N SER A 220 -11.55 6.04 -4.12
CA SER A 220 -12.23 6.49 -5.35
C SER A 220 -13.35 5.51 -5.74
N TRP A 221 -13.06 4.21 -5.68
CA TRP A 221 -14.07 3.18 -5.99
C TRP A 221 -15.22 3.18 -4.99
N LEU A 222 -14.95 3.39 -3.70
CA LEU A 222 -16.02 3.59 -2.71
C LEU A 222 -16.91 4.80 -3.05
N ASP A 223 -16.32 5.89 -3.54
CA ASP A 223 -17.07 7.07 -3.95
C ASP A 223 -17.97 6.77 -5.16
N GLU A 224 -17.46 6.02 -6.13
CA GLU A 224 -18.20 5.58 -7.32
C GLU A 224 -19.41 4.68 -6.98
N THR A 225 -19.36 3.92 -5.87
CA THR A 225 -20.53 3.15 -5.39
C THR A 225 -21.65 4.02 -4.81
N GLY A 226 -21.41 5.31 -4.58
CA GLY A 226 -22.35 6.21 -3.90
C GLY A 226 -22.42 5.99 -2.38
N ALA A 227 -21.43 5.32 -1.78
CA ALA A 227 -21.39 5.09 -0.35
C ALA A 227 -21.39 6.41 0.43
N PRO A 228 -22.21 6.56 1.50
CA PRO A 228 -22.25 7.79 2.29
C PRO A 228 -20.88 8.14 2.89
N MET A 229 -20.58 9.44 2.98
CA MET A 229 -19.30 9.95 3.50
C MET A 229 -18.92 9.40 4.88
N GLY A 230 -19.90 9.19 5.77
CA GLY A 230 -19.65 8.60 7.09
C GLY A 230 -19.18 7.15 7.00
N VAL A 231 -19.74 6.37 6.08
CA VAL A 231 -19.31 4.98 5.81
C VAL A 231 -17.90 4.99 5.21
N GLN A 232 -17.64 5.85 4.23
CA GLN A 232 -16.31 5.99 3.64
C GLN A 232 -15.26 6.40 4.69
N GLN A 233 -15.58 7.36 5.57
CA GLN A 233 -14.69 7.77 6.65
C GLN A 233 -14.39 6.62 7.61
N LYS A 234 -15.41 5.83 7.96
CA LYS A 234 -15.29 4.67 8.86
C LYS A 234 -14.42 3.58 8.26
N LEU A 235 -14.69 3.16 7.02
CA LEU A 235 -13.88 2.17 6.28
C LEU A 235 -12.43 2.65 6.09
N MET A 236 -12.24 3.93 5.77
CA MET A 236 -10.90 4.51 5.61
C MET A 236 -10.19 4.80 6.94
N ARG A 237 -10.89 4.75 8.08
CA ARG A 237 -10.33 5.04 9.41
C ARG A 237 -9.59 6.39 9.42
N HIS A 238 -10.25 7.40 8.86
CA HIS A 238 -9.71 8.76 8.79
C HIS A 238 -10.03 9.53 10.06
N ALA A 239 -8.98 10.09 10.67
CA ALA A 239 -9.14 10.84 11.90
C ALA A 239 -9.91 12.16 11.77
N GLN A 240 -9.92 12.69 10.56
CA GLN A 240 -10.76 13.83 10.23
C GLN A 240 -11.40 13.58 8.87
N ILE A 241 -12.70 13.87 8.79
CA ILE A 241 -13.47 13.81 7.55
C ILE A 241 -12.87 14.70 6.44
N SER A 242 -12.13 15.76 6.82
CA SER A 242 -11.38 16.64 5.91
C SER A 242 -10.34 15.89 5.05
N THR A 243 -9.78 14.80 5.57
CA THR A 243 -8.86 13.91 4.83
C THR A 243 -9.59 13.20 3.69
N THR A 244 -10.88 12.92 3.90
CA THR A 244 -11.79 12.47 2.86
C THR A 244 -12.13 13.68 1.95
N MET A 245 -12.63 14.79 2.48
CA MET A 245 -13.08 15.95 1.68
C MET A 245 -12.04 16.57 0.71
N ASN A 246 -10.74 16.56 1.04
CA ASN A 246 -9.68 17.28 0.28
C ASN A 246 -9.38 16.77 -1.14
N VAL A 247 -10.13 15.80 -1.67
CA VAL A 247 -9.98 15.24 -3.04
C VAL A 247 -11.28 15.35 -3.86
N TYR A 248 -12.35 15.93 -3.30
CA TYR A 248 -13.70 16.04 -3.91
C TYR A 248 -13.84 17.13 -5.00
N GLY A 249 -12.82 17.28 -5.86
CA GLY A 249 -12.91 18.20 -6.98
C GLY A 249 -13.77 17.70 -8.16
N ASN A 250 -13.90 16.39 -8.34
CA ASN A 250 -14.42 15.83 -9.60
C ASN A 250 -15.77 15.10 -9.48
N ALA A 251 -16.01 14.25 -8.48
CA ALA A 251 -17.25 13.47 -8.39
C ALA A 251 -18.51 14.34 -8.19
N LEU A 252 -18.39 15.45 -7.44
CA LEU A 252 -19.48 16.43 -7.26
C LEU A 252 -19.78 17.28 -8.52
N MET A 253 -18.88 17.30 -9.50
CA MET A 253 -19.08 18.05 -10.77
C MET A 253 -19.84 17.21 -11.80
N GLU A 254 -19.66 15.89 -11.82
CA GLU A 254 -20.41 14.99 -12.73
C GLU A 254 -21.86 14.79 -12.29
N ALA A 255 -22.14 14.72 -10.99
CA ALA A 255 -23.51 14.63 -10.47
C ALA A 255 -24.35 15.92 -10.66
N LYS A 256 -23.75 16.99 -11.20
CA LYS A 256 -24.40 18.28 -11.53
C LYS A 256 -24.62 18.50 -13.04
N ARG A 257 -24.39 17.48 -13.87
CA ARG A 257 -24.60 17.56 -15.32
C ARG A 257 -25.86 16.82 -15.76
#